data_AF-A0A349Q8Z9-F1
#
_entry.id   AF-A0A349Q8Z9-F1
#
_cell.length_a   1.000
_cell.length_b   1.000
_cell.length_c   1.000
_cell.angle_alpha   90.00
_cell.angle_beta   90.00
_cell.angle_gamma   90.00
#
_symmetry.space_group_name_H-M   'P 1'
#
loop_
_entity.id
_entity.type
_entity.pdbx_description
1 polymer ?
#
loop_
_entity_poly.entity_id
_entity_poly.type
_entity_poly.pdbx_seq_one_letter_code
_entity_poly.pdbx_strand_id
1 'polypeptide(L)'
;FMIAIKGAGFVSNKLVTSNMALDFAYTLYLILKKNESIAVGEVKRLVQKWYVLSVLTGRYSSSSETAFAKDLRAIAEFGVVKVLNDIENATLSDNFWDVKIVQDLEYTSTNNPTFLVFLAAQIARNEVSLLSNNVSVRELVLLGGDIHHIFPKDYLKKLGHEKSSYNQDANYVYLDKPVNQSIGNKAPNVYFEEAFNQCDTKEIKVGAIVDKQQLLDNLKMNCIPENVRYMDESNYAEFLEQRRKMMAQKIKEYYYSL
;
A
#
# COMPACT_ATOMS: atom_id res chain seq x y z
N PHE A 1 -16.33 13.50 6.80
CA PHE A 1 -15.77 12.95 5.55
C PHE A 1 -14.24 12.91 5.55
N MET A 2 -13.52 14.04 5.49
CA MET A 2 -12.04 14.04 5.38
C MET A 2 -11.33 13.22 6.46
N ILE A 3 -11.82 13.25 7.70
CA ILE A 3 -11.28 12.41 8.80
C ILE A 3 -11.43 10.91 8.51
N ALA A 4 -12.51 10.49 7.85
CA ALA A 4 -12.71 9.09 7.45
C ALA A 4 -11.69 8.67 6.39
N ILE A 5 -11.56 9.45 5.30
CA ILE A 5 -10.63 9.15 4.21
C ILE A 5 -9.17 9.18 4.69
N LYS A 6 -8.77 10.21 5.44
CA LYS A 6 -7.43 10.30 6.03
C LYS A 6 -7.17 9.21 7.07
N GLY A 7 -8.18 8.84 7.85
CA GLY A 7 -8.12 7.73 8.80
C GLY A 7 -7.97 6.36 8.14
N ALA A 8 -8.30 6.24 6.85
CA ALA A 8 -8.03 5.07 6.01
C ALA A 8 -6.68 5.21 5.27
N GLY A 9 -5.78 6.06 5.74
CA GLY A 9 -4.45 6.22 5.17
C GLY A 9 -4.33 7.10 3.92
N PHE A 10 -5.42 7.52 3.30
CA PHE A 10 -5.42 8.43 2.15
C PHE A 10 -5.23 9.89 2.60
N VAL A 11 -4.01 10.21 3.03
CA VAL A 11 -3.66 11.49 3.68
C VAL A 11 -3.26 12.61 2.71
N SER A 12 -3.01 12.27 1.43
CA SER A 12 -2.52 13.17 0.39
C SER A 12 -3.22 12.90 -0.95
N ASN A 13 -3.36 13.93 -1.79
CA ASN A 13 -3.93 13.79 -3.14
C ASN A 13 -3.11 12.83 -4.02
N LYS A 14 -1.82 12.63 -3.72
CA LYS A 14 -0.97 11.63 -4.41
C LYS A 14 -1.48 10.19 -4.24
N LEU A 15 -2.25 9.92 -3.17
CA LEU A 15 -2.81 8.60 -2.89
C LEU A 15 -4.21 8.41 -3.49
N VAL A 16 -4.79 9.45 -4.09
CA VAL A 16 -6.16 9.45 -4.61
C VAL A 16 -6.12 9.59 -6.13
N THR A 17 -6.36 8.48 -6.84
CA THR A 17 -6.31 8.46 -8.32
C THR A 17 -7.68 8.40 -8.98
N SER A 18 -8.74 8.08 -8.24
CA SER A 18 -10.12 8.05 -8.75
C SER A 18 -10.99 9.10 -8.07
N ASN A 19 -11.25 10.19 -8.79
CA ASN A 19 -12.18 11.23 -8.33
C ASN A 19 -13.59 10.65 -8.17
N MET A 20 -14.04 9.80 -9.09
CA MET A 20 -15.39 9.23 -9.01
C MET A 20 -15.58 8.33 -7.78
N ALA A 21 -14.56 7.55 -7.39
CA ALA A 21 -14.63 6.77 -6.15
C ALA A 21 -14.72 7.67 -4.92
N LEU A 22 -14.02 8.82 -4.93
CA LEU A 22 -14.10 9.80 -3.86
C LEU A 22 -15.47 10.51 -3.83
N ASP A 23 -16.01 10.87 -5.00
CA ASP A 23 -17.32 11.49 -5.15
C ASP A 23 -18.43 10.56 -4.67
N PHE A 24 -18.33 9.25 -4.96
CA PHE A 24 -19.24 8.26 -4.42
C PHE A 24 -19.11 8.16 -2.90
N ALA A 25 -17.90 8.04 -2.37
CA ALA A 25 -17.67 7.95 -0.93
C ALA A 25 -18.21 9.20 -0.20
N TYR A 26 -18.07 10.38 -0.81
CA TYR A 26 -18.64 11.62 -0.27
C TYR A 26 -20.16 11.63 -0.30
N THR A 27 -20.75 11.21 -1.42
CA THR A 27 -22.20 11.08 -1.57
C THR A 27 -22.77 10.11 -0.54
N LEU A 28 -22.14 8.94 -0.39
CA LEU A 28 -22.48 7.95 0.62
C LEU A 28 -22.42 8.55 2.03
N TYR A 29 -21.34 9.25 2.36
CA TYR A 29 -21.20 9.94 3.64
C TYR A 29 -22.37 10.91 3.92
N LEU A 30 -22.80 11.70 2.92
CA LEU A 30 -23.93 12.62 3.07
C LEU A 30 -25.27 11.89 3.29
N ILE A 31 -25.49 10.78 2.59
CA ILE A 31 -26.69 9.94 2.76
C ILE A 31 -26.72 9.36 4.17
N LEU A 32 -25.63 8.73 4.60
CA LEU A 32 -25.56 8.08 5.91
C LEU A 32 -25.65 9.09 7.07
N LYS A 33 -25.04 10.27 6.92
CA LYS A 33 -25.11 11.32 7.94
C LYS A 33 -26.52 11.86 8.16
N LYS A 34 -27.39 11.83 7.14
CA LYS A 34 -28.79 12.23 7.28
C LYS A 34 -29.64 11.20 8.05
N ASN A 35 -29.14 9.98 8.19
CA ASN A 35 -29.84 8.92 8.89
C ASN A 35 -29.35 8.85 10.35
N GLU A 36 -30.12 9.47 11.26
CA GLU A 36 -29.79 9.53 12.69
C GLU A 36 -29.74 8.15 13.38
N SER A 37 -30.30 7.10 12.76
CA SER A 37 -30.23 5.73 13.29
C SER A 37 -28.86 5.08 13.14
N ILE A 38 -27.96 5.64 12.31
CA ILE A 38 -26.62 5.09 12.06
C ILE A 38 -25.61 5.83 12.94
N ALA A 39 -24.93 5.08 13.81
CA ALA A 39 -23.89 5.64 14.68
C ALA A 39 -22.76 6.28 13.86
N VAL A 40 -22.20 7.39 14.36
CA VAL A 40 -21.12 8.14 13.68
C VAL A 40 -19.91 7.27 13.34
N GLY A 41 -19.54 6.35 14.25
CA GLY A 41 -18.46 5.38 14.03
C GLY A 41 -18.75 4.43 12.86
N GLU A 42 -19.99 3.99 12.72
CA GLU A 42 -20.43 3.11 11.63
C GLU A 42 -20.46 3.85 10.29
N VAL A 43 -20.87 5.12 10.26
CA VAL A 43 -20.76 5.97 9.07
C VAL A 43 -19.30 6.06 8.60
N LYS A 44 -18.36 6.29 9.53
CA LYS A 44 -16.93 6.33 9.20
C LYS A 44 -16.48 5.02 8.57
N ARG A 45 -16.77 3.89 9.23
CA ARG A 45 -16.40 2.54 8.78
C ARG A 45 -16.91 2.23 7.37
N LEU A 46 -18.21 2.44 7.13
CA LEU A 46 -18.85 2.16 5.84
C LEU A 46 -18.26 3.00 4.70
N VAL A 47 -18.00 4.29 4.95
CA VAL A 47 -17.37 5.18 3.97
C VAL A 47 -15.95 4.73 3.63
N GLN A 48 -15.17 4.32 4.64
CA GLN A 48 -13.81 3.82 4.44
C GLN A 48 -13.79 2.52 3.64
N LYS A 49 -14.57 1.52 4.05
CA LYS A 49 -14.66 0.23 3.35
C LYS A 49 -15.11 0.40 1.91
N TRP A 50 -16.17 1.19 1.68
CA TRP A 50 -16.69 1.41 0.32
C TRP A 50 -15.67 2.09 -0.58
N TYR A 51 -14.98 3.12 -0.06
CA TYR A 51 -13.94 3.82 -0.83
C TYR A 51 -12.81 2.87 -1.22
N VAL A 52 -12.25 2.12 -0.26
CA VAL A 52 -11.15 1.18 -0.52
C VAL A 52 -11.57 0.08 -1.49
N LEU A 53 -12.77 -0.49 -1.32
CA LEU A 53 -13.33 -1.48 -2.25
C LEU A 53 -13.41 -0.90 -3.67
N SER A 54 -13.88 0.34 -3.80
CA SER A 54 -14.07 0.99 -5.10
C SER A 54 -12.75 1.24 -5.82
N VAL A 55 -11.71 1.60 -5.07
CA VAL A 55 -10.34 1.80 -5.59
C VAL A 55 -9.74 0.46 -6.02
N LEU A 56 -9.79 -0.57 -5.17
CA LEU A 56 -9.20 -1.89 -5.47
C LEU A 56 -9.89 -2.62 -6.63
N THR A 57 -11.20 -2.46 -6.77
CA THR A 57 -11.98 -3.15 -7.81
C THR A 57 -12.16 -2.34 -9.08
N GLY A 58 -11.72 -1.07 -9.10
CA GLY A 58 -11.97 -0.15 -10.21
C GLY A 58 -13.46 0.07 -10.47
N ARG A 59 -14.33 -0.09 -9.47
CA ARG A 59 -15.79 -0.15 -9.59
C ARG A 59 -16.39 1.03 -10.37
N TYR A 60 -15.79 2.21 -10.21
CA TYR A 60 -16.25 3.45 -10.82
C TYR A 60 -15.29 3.99 -11.89
N SER A 61 -14.43 3.15 -12.47
CA SER A 61 -13.40 3.60 -13.42
C SER A 61 -13.85 3.55 -14.89
N SER A 62 -14.75 2.65 -15.29
CA SER A 62 -15.15 2.45 -16.70
C SER A 62 -16.57 2.93 -17.03
N SER A 63 -17.57 2.53 -16.24
CA SER A 63 -18.98 2.97 -16.36
C SER A 63 -19.44 3.60 -15.05
N SER A 64 -18.68 4.62 -14.63
CA SER A 64 -18.83 5.36 -13.39
C SER A 64 -20.28 5.71 -13.07
N GLU A 65 -20.95 6.48 -13.94
CA GLU A 65 -22.30 7.00 -13.68
C GLU A 65 -23.35 5.90 -13.52
N THR A 66 -23.31 4.88 -14.38
CA THR A 66 -24.24 3.74 -14.32
C THR A 66 -24.06 2.93 -13.05
N ALA A 67 -22.81 2.61 -12.68
CA ALA A 67 -22.51 1.88 -11.46
C ALA A 67 -22.89 2.70 -10.22
N PHE A 68 -22.57 3.99 -10.22
CA PHE A 68 -22.92 4.94 -9.17
C PHE A 68 -24.43 5.00 -8.94
N ALA A 69 -25.23 5.19 -10.00
CA ALA A 69 -26.68 5.25 -9.92
C ALA A 69 -27.31 3.91 -9.53
N LYS A 70 -26.73 2.79 -9.95
CA LYS A 70 -27.17 1.45 -9.53
C LYS A 70 -26.95 1.25 -8.03
N ASP A 71 -25.77 1.58 -7.53
CA ASP A 71 -25.42 1.41 -6.13
C ASP A 71 -26.25 2.32 -5.22
N LEU A 72 -26.47 3.58 -5.59
CA LEU A 72 -27.33 4.49 -4.83
C LEU A 72 -28.77 3.97 -4.72
N ARG A 73 -29.34 3.46 -5.81
CA ARG A 73 -30.69 2.87 -5.80
C ARG A 73 -30.74 1.65 -4.88
N ALA A 74 -29.75 0.76 -4.98
CA ALA A 74 -29.66 -0.41 -4.12
C ALA A 74 -29.51 -0.02 -2.64
N ILE A 75 -28.71 1.00 -2.31
CA ILE A 75 -28.56 1.51 -0.94
C ILE A 75 -29.88 2.07 -0.41
N ALA A 76 -30.63 2.80 -1.24
CA ALA A 76 -31.93 3.35 -0.84
C ALA A 76 -32.98 2.25 -0.61
N GLU A 77 -32.94 1.18 -1.40
CA GLU A 77 -33.92 0.08 -1.34
C GLU A 77 -33.60 -0.95 -0.25
N PHE A 78 -32.33 -1.33 -0.11
CA PHE A 78 -31.90 -2.47 0.72
C PHE A 78 -31.03 -2.09 1.92
N GLY A 79 -30.60 -0.83 2.00
CA GLY A 79 -29.69 -0.35 3.04
C GLY A 79 -28.21 -0.61 2.73
N VAL A 80 -27.35 0.33 3.14
CA VAL A 80 -25.91 0.31 2.84
C VAL A 80 -25.18 -0.95 3.29
N VAL A 81 -25.50 -1.46 4.47
CA VAL A 81 -24.78 -2.60 5.07
C VAL A 81 -25.00 -3.85 4.24
N LYS A 82 -26.26 -4.13 3.89
CA LYS A 82 -26.60 -5.29 3.06
C LYS A 82 -25.95 -5.19 1.68
N VAL A 83 -26.06 -4.03 1.03
CA VAL A 83 -25.49 -3.84 -0.31
C VAL A 83 -23.96 -3.97 -0.30
N LEU A 84 -23.28 -3.41 0.69
CA LEU A 84 -21.83 -3.55 0.82
C LEU A 84 -21.45 -5.04 0.99
N ASN A 85 -22.12 -5.76 1.89
CA ASN A 85 -21.85 -7.19 2.11
C ASN A 85 -22.09 -8.02 0.83
N ASP A 86 -23.17 -7.74 0.10
CA ASP A 86 -23.48 -8.42 -1.16
C ASP A 86 -22.37 -8.17 -2.21
N ILE A 87 -21.85 -6.95 -2.30
CA ILE A 87 -20.73 -6.60 -3.19
C ILE A 87 -19.44 -7.29 -2.74
N GLU A 88 -19.13 -7.28 -1.45
CA GLU A 88 -17.95 -7.93 -0.87
C GLU A 88 -17.95 -9.43 -1.18
N ASN A 89 -19.06 -10.12 -0.91
CA ASN A 89 -19.22 -11.55 -1.16
C ASN A 89 -19.10 -11.90 -2.64
N ALA A 90 -19.59 -11.03 -3.53
CA ALA A 90 -19.51 -11.24 -4.98
C ALA A 90 -18.11 -10.97 -5.55
N THR A 91 -17.30 -10.12 -4.91
CA THR A 91 -16.08 -9.56 -5.53
C THR A 91 -14.80 -10.01 -4.83
N LEU A 92 -14.78 -10.02 -3.49
CA LEU A 92 -13.58 -10.18 -2.68
C LEU A 92 -13.32 -11.66 -2.30
N SER A 93 -13.34 -12.53 -3.30
CA SER A 93 -13.01 -13.96 -3.14
C SER A 93 -11.53 -14.18 -2.81
N ASP A 94 -11.13 -15.39 -2.43
CA ASP A 94 -9.70 -15.71 -2.25
C ASP A 94 -8.90 -15.48 -3.53
N ASN A 95 -9.45 -15.80 -4.70
CA ASN A 95 -8.81 -15.48 -5.99
C ASN A 95 -8.62 -13.96 -6.20
N PHE A 96 -9.50 -13.12 -5.66
CA PHE A 96 -9.30 -11.67 -5.72
C PHE A 96 -8.02 -11.28 -4.98
N TRP A 97 -7.84 -11.78 -3.75
CA TRP A 97 -6.68 -11.44 -2.93
C TRP A 97 -5.39 -12.13 -3.39
N ASP A 98 -5.46 -13.43 -3.67
CA ASP A 98 -4.29 -14.27 -3.87
C ASP A 98 -3.77 -14.24 -5.30
N VAL A 99 -4.63 -13.83 -6.26
CA VAL A 99 -4.29 -13.76 -7.69
C VAL A 99 -4.42 -12.34 -8.22
N LYS A 100 -5.60 -11.74 -8.17
CA LYS A 100 -5.86 -10.45 -8.83
C LYS A 100 -5.00 -9.32 -8.24
N ILE A 101 -4.98 -9.16 -6.91
CA ILE A 101 -4.16 -8.13 -6.26
C ILE A 101 -2.66 -8.36 -6.49
N VAL A 102 -2.21 -9.62 -6.48
CA VAL A 102 -0.80 -9.98 -6.77
C VAL A 102 -0.44 -9.56 -8.20
N GLN A 103 -1.27 -9.90 -9.19
CA GLN A 103 -1.05 -9.51 -10.59
C GLN A 103 -1.10 -7.99 -10.77
N ASP A 104 -2.00 -7.31 -10.07
CA ASP A 104 -2.10 -5.85 -10.11
C ASP A 104 -0.85 -5.16 -9.56
N LEU A 105 0.05 -5.86 -8.85
CA LEU A 105 1.32 -5.29 -8.37
C LEU A 105 2.51 -5.58 -9.31
N GLU A 106 2.29 -6.22 -10.46
CA GLU A 106 3.31 -6.40 -11.51
C GLU A 106 3.49 -5.17 -12.40
N TYR A 107 2.53 -4.25 -12.37
CA TYR A 107 2.57 -3.02 -13.15
C TYR A 107 3.73 -2.09 -12.74
N THR A 108 4.06 -1.18 -13.65
CA THR A 108 5.10 -0.17 -13.44
C THR A 108 4.50 1.22 -13.32
N SER A 109 3.88 1.54 -12.17
CA SER A 109 3.22 2.84 -11.99
C SER A 109 3.13 3.25 -10.53
N THR A 110 3.74 4.38 -10.21
CA THR A 110 3.57 5.03 -8.89
C THR A 110 2.14 5.50 -8.63
N ASN A 111 1.28 5.52 -9.65
CA ASN A 111 -0.14 5.87 -9.55
C ASN A 111 -1.05 4.64 -9.64
N ASN A 112 -0.51 3.42 -9.54
CA ASN A 112 -1.34 2.21 -9.53
C ASN A 112 -2.25 2.18 -8.30
N PRO A 113 -3.58 2.10 -8.46
CA PRO A 113 -4.53 2.03 -7.34
C PRO A 113 -4.17 1.01 -6.27
N THR A 114 -3.76 -0.20 -6.65
CA THR A 114 -3.42 -1.28 -5.71
C THR A 114 -2.18 -0.94 -4.88
N PHE A 115 -1.14 -0.38 -5.51
CA PHE A 115 0.04 0.11 -4.81
C PHE A 115 -0.28 1.29 -3.87
N LEU A 116 -1.17 2.20 -4.29
CA LEU A 116 -1.60 3.31 -3.43
C LEU A 116 -2.41 2.84 -2.22
N VAL A 117 -3.23 1.79 -2.36
CA VAL A 117 -3.90 1.16 -1.21
C VAL A 117 -2.90 0.47 -0.30
N PHE A 118 -1.85 -0.15 -0.82
CA PHE A 118 -0.75 -0.67 0.01
C PHE A 118 -0.11 0.45 0.85
N LEU A 119 0.22 1.59 0.24
CA LEU A 119 0.75 2.75 0.97
C LEU A 119 -0.25 3.28 2.00
N ALA A 120 -1.54 3.35 1.66
CA ALA A 120 -2.59 3.74 2.59
C ALA A 120 -2.68 2.76 3.78
N ALA A 121 -2.51 1.45 3.56
CA ALA A 121 -2.45 0.46 4.62
C ALA A 121 -1.28 0.69 5.58
N GLN A 122 -0.09 1.00 5.05
CA GLN A 122 1.08 1.36 5.88
C GLN A 122 0.79 2.61 6.72
N ILE A 123 0.18 3.63 6.11
CA ILE A 123 -0.13 4.89 6.78
C ILE A 123 -1.20 4.72 7.86
N ALA A 124 -2.26 3.96 7.59
CA ALA A 124 -3.34 3.70 8.54
C ALA A 124 -2.84 2.95 9.78
N ARG A 125 -1.78 2.14 9.63
CA ARG A 125 -1.12 1.40 10.71
C ARG A 125 0.05 2.16 11.36
N ASN A 126 0.31 3.40 10.95
CA ASN A 126 1.46 4.21 11.39
C ASN A 126 2.81 3.49 11.21
N GLU A 127 2.97 2.77 10.10
CA GLU A 127 4.20 2.02 9.82
C GLU A 127 5.37 2.94 9.42
N VAL A 128 6.57 2.49 9.78
CA VAL A 128 7.84 3.21 9.58
C VAL A 128 8.43 2.83 8.22
N SER A 129 9.06 3.81 7.55
CA SER A 129 9.71 3.59 6.27
C SER A 129 10.89 2.62 6.37
N LEU A 130 11.24 1.99 5.25
CA LEU A 130 12.30 0.97 5.22
C LEU A 130 13.64 1.52 5.75
N LEU A 131 14.29 0.75 6.62
CA LEU A 131 15.58 1.02 7.29
C LEU A 131 15.62 2.30 8.14
N SER A 132 14.47 2.95 8.36
CA SER A 132 14.31 4.04 9.31
C SER A 132 13.85 3.52 10.67
N ASN A 133 14.19 4.20 11.76
CA ASN A 133 13.75 3.85 13.10
C ASN A 133 12.59 4.73 13.60
N ASN A 134 12.34 5.88 12.96
CA ASN A 134 11.37 6.87 13.45
C ASN A 134 10.62 7.63 12.35
N VAL A 135 11.00 7.54 11.07
CA VAL A 135 10.31 8.27 10.00
C VAL A 135 9.17 7.42 9.46
N SER A 136 7.94 7.91 9.63
CA SER A 136 6.75 7.20 9.13
C SER A 136 6.58 7.34 7.62
N VAL A 137 5.97 6.33 6.98
CA VAL A 137 5.54 6.44 5.57
C VAL A 137 4.60 7.64 5.37
N ARG A 138 3.77 7.92 6.38
CA ARG A 138 2.87 9.08 6.43
C ARG A 138 3.61 10.40 6.27
N GLU A 139 4.68 10.62 7.03
CA GLU A 139 5.46 11.86 6.97
C GLU A 139 6.13 12.03 5.61
N LEU A 140 6.73 10.97 5.06
CA LEU A 140 7.35 11.02 3.74
C LEU A 140 6.35 11.38 2.64
N VAL A 141 5.15 10.80 2.67
CA VAL A 141 4.08 11.15 1.72
C VAL A 141 3.66 12.61 1.85
N LEU A 142 3.50 13.12 3.08
CA LEU A 142 3.04 14.49 3.34
C LEU A 142 4.10 15.55 3.02
N LEU A 143 5.37 15.26 3.25
CA LEU A 143 6.50 16.14 2.92
C LEU A 143 6.88 16.07 1.43
N GLY A 144 6.19 15.24 0.65
CA GLY A 144 6.44 15.11 -0.78
C GLY A 144 7.70 14.32 -1.11
N GLY A 145 8.12 13.41 -0.23
CA GLY A 145 9.23 12.48 -0.46
C GLY A 145 9.03 11.62 -1.71
N ASP A 146 10.14 11.06 -2.18
CA ASP A 146 10.20 10.26 -3.39
C ASP A 146 10.05 8.76 -3.10
N ILE A 147 9.55 8.06 -4.12
CA ILE A 147 9.55 6.59 -4.15
C ILE A 147 10.89 6.13 -4.71
N HIS A 148 11.52 5.19 -4.02
CA HIS A 148 12.80 4.60 -4.36
C HIS A 148 12.66 3.12 -4.68
N HIS A 149 13.74 2.53 -5.20
CA HIS A 149 13.80 1.11 -5.53
C HIS A 149 14.51 0.34 -4.43
N ILE A 150 13.95 -0.78 -3.99
CA ILE A 150 14.58 -1.69 -3.03
C ILE A 150 15.82 -2.30 -3.69
N PHE A 151 15.66 -2.91 -4.85
CA PHE A 151 16.78 -3.27 -5.72
C PHE A 151 17.15 -2.03 -6.53
N PRO A 152 18.28 -1.36 -6.26
CA PRO A 152 18.53 -0.04 -6.82
C PRO A 152 18.50 -0.06 -8.35
N LYS A 153 17.82 0.93 -8.94
CA LYS A 153 17.64 1.02 -10.39
C LYS A 153 18.96 0.97 -11.17
N ASP A 154 19.98 1.71 -10.72
CA ASP A 154 21.29 1.73 -11.40
C ASP A 154 22.04 0.41 -11.27
N TYR A 155 21.82 -0.34 -10.18
CA TYR A 155 22.36 -1.69 -10.01
C TYR A 155 21.74 -2.63 -11.04
N LEU A 156 20.40 -2.70 -11.12
CA LEU A 156 19.70 -3.55 -12.09
C LEU A 156 19.98 -3.14 -13.55
N LYS A 157 20.03 -1.83 -13.84
CA LYS A 157 20.30 -1.34 -15.20
C LYS A 157 21.68 -1.76 -15.71
N LYS A 158 22.71 -1.76 -14.86
CA LYS A 158 24.07 -2.20 -15.23
C LYS A 158 24.14 -3.70 -15.50
N LEU A 159 23.21 -4.48 -14.95
CA LEU A 159 23.10 -5.92 -15.14
C LEU A 159 22.16 -6.30 -16.29
N GLY A 160 21.67 -5.32 -17.05
CA GLY A 160 20.89 -5.55 -18.28
C GLY A 160 19.38 -5.60 -18.08
N HIS A 161 18.85 -5.21 -16.92
CA HIS A 161 17.41 -5.15 -16.71
C HIS A 161 16.76 -4.01 -17.49
N GLU A 162 15.66 -4.35 -18.16
CA GLU A 162 14.80 -3.41 -18.84
C GLU A 162 14.01 -2.52 -17.88
N LYS A 163 13.56 -1.37 -18.38
CA LYS A 163 12.81 -0.38 -17.59
C LYS A 163 11.55 -0.97 -16.95
N SER A 164 10.85 -1.84 -17.66
CA SER A 164 9.66 -2.54 -17.14
C SER A 164 9.97 -3.52 -16.00
N SER A 165 11.21 -3.99 -15.89
CA SER A 165 11.64 -4.93 -14.85
C SER A 165 11.98 -4.20 -13.54
N TYR A 166 12.80 -3.15 -13.60
CA TYR A 166 13.22 -2.45 -12.36
C TYR A 166 12.15 -1.48 -11.82
N ASN A 167 11.17 -1.05 -12.62
CA ASN A 167 10.10 -0.13 -12.20
C ASN A 167 8.81 -0.85 -11.75
N GLN A 168 8.85 -2.13 -11.41
CA GLN A 168 7.67 -2.80 -10.87
C GLN A 168 7.31 -2.26 -9.49
N ASP A 169 6.01 -2.20 -9.17
CA ASP A 169 5.53 -1.66 -7.90
C ASP A 169 6.06 -2.44 -6.69
N ALA A 170 6.28 -3.74 -6.86
CA ALA A 170 6.94 -4.60 -5.87
C ALA A 170 8.43 -4.30 -5.67
N ASN A 171 9.05 -3.44 -6.47
CA ASN A 171 10.38 -2.89 -6.19
C ASN A 171 10.31 -1.51 -5.51
N TYR A 172 9.13 -0.90 -5.37
CA TYR A 172 8.99 0.46 -4.82
C TYR A 172 8.87 0.49 -3.31
N VAL A 173 9.48 1.51 -2.71
CA VAL A 173 9.41 1.80 -1.28
C VAL A 173 9.63 3.29 -1.01
N TYR A 174 9.05 3.80 0.08
CA TYR A 174 9.42 5.11 0.61
C TYR A 174 10.67 5.00 1.46
N LEU A 175 11.63 5.90 1.23
CA LEU A 175 12.83 6.07 2.05
C LEU A 175 12.98 7.53 2.44
N ASP A 176 13.51 7.79 3.62
CA ASP A 176 14.05 9.11 3.90
C ASP A 176 15.36 9.33 3.10
N LYS A 177 15.67 10.61 2.84
CA LYS A 177 16.80 10.97 1.99
C LYS A 177 18.15 10.46 2.54
N PRO A 178 18.47 10.58 3.84
CA PRO A 178 19.67 9.98 4.43
C PRO A 178 19.76 8.45 4.23
N VAL A 179 18.67 7.71 4.47
CA VAL A 179 18.62 6.25 4.25
C VAL A 179 18.92 5.94 2.79
N ASN A 180 18.22 6.59 1.84
CA ASN A 180 18.45 6.38 0.41
C ASN A 180 19.91 6.68 0.00
N GLN A 181 20.51 7.73 0.55
CA GLN A 181 21.93 8.06 0.32
C GLN A 181 22.87 6.97 0.86
N SER A 182 22.57 6.40 2.03
CA SER A 182 23.40 5.34 2.63
C SER A 182 23.33 4.00 1.87
N ILE A 183 22.20 3.73 1.19
CA ILE A 183 22.03 2.58 0.29
C ILE A 183 22.81 2.82 -1.02
N GLY A 184 22.61 3.97 -1.65
CA GLY A 184 23.23 4.30 -2.94
C GLY A 184 22.88 3.27 -4.02
N ASN A 185 23.92 2.73 -4.68
CA ASN A 185 23.78 1.75 -5.77
C ASN A 185 24.23 0.35 -5.36
N LYS A 186 24.27 0.05 -4.06
CA LYS A 186 24.70 -1.25 -3.54
C LYS A 186 23.69 -2.34 -3.92
N ALA A 187 24.18 -3.56 -4.14
CA ALA A 187 23.30 -4.72 -4.29
C ALA A 187 22.50 -4.96 -2.99
N PRO A 188 21.28 -5.52 -3.07
CA PRO A 188 20.44 -5.75 -1.88
C PRO A 188 21.10 -6.60 -0.81
N ASN A 189 21.70 -7.73 -1.19
CA ASN A 189 22.46 -8.55 -0.26
C ASN A 189 23.56 -7.76 0.47
N VAL A 190 24.24 -6.82 -0.19
CA VAL A 190 25.28 -6.01 0.43
C VAL A 190 24.70 -5.07 1.48
N TYR A 191 23.76 -4.19 1.12
CA TYR A 191 23.29 -3.18 2.07
C TYR A 191 22.35 -3.78 3.13
N PHE A 192 21.60 -4.85 2.83
CA PHE A 192 20.83 -5.53 3.87
C PHE A 192 21.74 -6.29 4.82
N GLU A 193 22.78 -7.00 4.36
CA GLU A 193 23.74 -7.63 5.27
C GLU A 193 24.46 -6.58 6.14
N GLU A 194 24.77 -5.39 5.61
CA GLU A 194 25.23 -4.25 6.42
C GLU A 194 24.22 -3.87 7.53
N ALA A 195 22.92 -3.80 7.20
CA ALA A 195 21.86 -3.50 8.16
C ALA A 195 21.73 -4.58 9.26
N PHE A 196 21.91 -5.86 8.90
CA PHE A 196 21.94 -6.95 9.88
C PHE A 196 23.21 -6.89 10.76
N ASN A 197 24.38 -6.68 10.15
CA ASN A 197 25.65 -6.60 10.87
C ASN A 197 25.68 -5.44 11.88
N GLN A 198 25.13 -4.27 11.54
CA GLN A 198 25.06 -3.15 12.49
C GLN A 198 24.14 -3.41 13.69
N CYS A 199 23.22 -4.38 13.60
CA CYS A 199 22.44 -4.81 14.76
C CYS A 199 23.31 -5.56 15.78
N ASP A 200 24.40 -6.21 15.34
CA ASP A 200 25.34 -6.90 16.20
C ASP A 200 26.47 -5.96 16.67
N THR A 201 27.04 -5.17 15.77
CA THR A 201 28.19 -4.29 16.08
C THR A 201 27.80 -2.95 16.70
N LYS A 202 26.55 -2.51 16.53
CA LYS A 202 26.05 -1.16 16.87
C LYS A 202 26.72 -0.02 16.09
N GLU A 203 27.48 -0.33 15.05
CA GLU A 203 28.10 0.65 14.15
C GLU A 203 27.21 0.90 12.94
N ILE A 204 26.59 2.08 12.86
CA ILE A 204 25.65 2.43 11.79
C ILE A 204 26.39 2.60 10.46
N LYS A 205 26.00 1.82 9.45
CA LYS A 205 26.49 1.94 8.06
C LYS A 205 25.38 2.28 7.07
N VAL A 206 24.18 1.79 7.32
CA VAL A 206 23.00 1.97 6.46
C VAL A 206 21.76 2.23 7.31
N GLY A 207 20.98 3.24 6.91
CA GLY A 207 19.82 3.69 7.67
C GLY A 207 20.12 4.00 9.14
N ALA A 208 19.21 3.62 10.05
CA ALA A 208 19.29 4.03 11.46
C ALA A 208 18.98 2.91 12.49
N ILE A 209 18.67 1.70 12.04
CA ILE A 209 18.23 0.61 12.93
C ILE A 209 19.44 -0.18 13.44
N VAL A 210 19.62 -0.26 14.76
CA VAL A 210 20.71 -1.02 15.41
C VAL A 210 20.18 -2.13 16.33
N ASP A 211 18.87 -2.35 16.35
CA ASP A 211 18.24 -3.46 17.06
C ASP A 211 17.70 -4.49 16.08
N LYS A 212 18.01 -5.77 16.31
CA LYS A 212 17.66 -6.85 15.39
C LYS A 212 16.15 -7.07 15.31
N GLN A 213 15.45 -7.00 16.43
CA GLN A 213 13.99 -7.19 16.43
C GLN A 213 13.31 -6.02 15.71
N GLN A 214 13.76 -4.78 15.98
CA GLN A 214 13.29 -3.60 15.26
C GLN A 214 13.54 -3.70 13.74
N LEU A 215 14.68 -4.26 13.31
CA LEU A 215 14.95 -4.48 11.89
C LEU A 215 13.97 -5.48 11.28
N LEU A 216 13.76 -6.62 11.92
CA LEU A 216 12.80 -7.63 11.45
C LEU A 216 11.37 -7.08 11.37
N ASP A 217 10.95 -6.31 12.38
CA ASP A 217 9.65 -5.64 12.39
C ASP A 217 9.55 -4.61 11.25
N ASN A 218 10.61 -3.85 10.99
CA ASN A 218 10.67 -2.89 9.89
C ASN A 218 10.60 -3.57 8.50
N LEU A 219 11.26 -4.71 8.31
CA LEU A 219 11.15 -5.51 7.08
C LEU A 219 9.70 -5.99 6.88
N LYS A 220 9.07 -6.50 7.94
CA LYS A 220 7.66 -6.94 7.91
C LYS A 220 6.69 -5.78 7.63
N MET A 221 6.90 -4.61 8.22
CA MET A 221 6.13 -3.40 7.94
C MET A 221 6.21 -3.02 6.44
N ASN A 222 7.35 -3.23 5.80
CA ASN A 222 7.56 -2.87 4.39
C ASN A 222 7.32 -4.02 3.40
N CYS A 223 6.78 -5.15 3.87
CA CYS A 223 6.54 -6.38 3.09
C CYS A 223 7.82 -6.91 2.42
N ILE A 224 8.94 -6.89 3.14
CA ILE A 224 10.22 -7.38 2.64
C ILE A 224 10.51 -8.73 3.31
N PRO A 225 10.82 -9.79 2.54
CA PRO A 225 11.13 -11.08 3.11
C PRO A 225 12.48 -11.04 3.85
N GLU A 226 12.59 -11.73 4.97
CA GLU A 226 13.77 -11.66 5.85
C GLU A 226 15.06 -12.15 5.18
N ASN A 227 14.93 -13.07 4.22
CA ASN A 227 16.05 -13.60 3.44
C ASN A 227 16.58 -12.62 2.38
N VAL A 228 16.04 -11.39 2.27
CA VAL A 228 16.51 -10.36 1.32
C VAL A 228 18.01 -10.05 1.47
N ARG A 229 18.57 -10.23 2.67
CA ARG A 229 20.02 -10.11 2.96
C ARG A 229 20.89 -11.09 2.17
N TYR A 230 20.30 -12.15 1.61
CA TYR A 230 20.98 -13.13 0.78
C TYR A 230 20.64 -13.00 -0.70
N MET A 231 19.83 -12.00 -1.09
CA MET A 231 19.34 -11.83 -2.46
C MET A 231 20.18 -10.81 -3.24
N ASP A 232 20.69 -11.22 -4.39
CA ASP A 232 21.22 -10.33 -5.42
C ASP A 232 20.32 -10.34 -6.66
N GLU A 233 20.80 -9.82 -7.78
CA GLU A 233 20.07 -9.79 -9.05
C GLU A 233 19.51 -11.16 -9.46
N SER A 234 20.22 -12.26 -9.19
CA SER A 234 19.77 -13.60 -9.57
C SER A 234 18.47 -14.02 -8.87
N ASN A 235 18.16 -13.42 -7.71
CA ASN A 235 16.94 -13.64 -6.96
C ASN A 235 15.87 -12.56 -7.21
N TYR A 236 16.09 -11.59 -8.11
CA TYR A 236 15.20 -10.44 -8.24
C TYR A 236 13.75 -10.83 -8.59
N ALA A 237 13.57 -11.78 -9.51
CA ALA A 237 12.23 -12.28 -9.88
C ALA A 237 11.51 -12.95 -8.69
N GLU A 238 12.25 -13.74 -7.92
CA GLU A 238 11.75 -14.42 -6.71
C GLU A 238 11.37 -13.40 -5.63
N PHE A 239 12.23 -12.40 -5.39
CA PHE A 239 11.96 -11.30 -4.47
C PHE A 239 10.65 -10.59 -4.81
N LEU A 240 10.49 -10.21 -6.09
CA LEU A 240 9.29 -9.51 -6.56
C LEU A 240 8.04 -10.36 -6.32
N GLU A 241 8.07 -11.66 -6.62
CA GLU A 241 6.95 -12.56 -6.38
C GLU A 241 6.58 -12.66 -4.89
N GLN A 242 7.58 -12.88 -4.02
CA GLN A 242 7.37 -12.98 -2.57
C GLN A 242 6.79 -11.67 -2.01
N ARG A 243 7.37 -10.53 -2.40
CA ARG A 243 6.92 -9.22 -1.95
C ARG A 243 5.49 -8.91 -2.40
N ARG A 244 5.11 -9.23 -3.65
CA ARG A 244 3.71 -9.03 -4.11
C ARG A 244 2.71 -9.80 -3.27
N LYS A 245 3.02 -11.06 -2.91
CA LYS A 245 2.17 -11.87 -2.02
C LYS A 245 2.05 -11.24 -0.63
N MET A 246 3.17 -10.79 -0.04
CA MET A 246 3.17 -10.11 1.26
C MET A 246 2.37 -8.79 1.22
N MET A 247 2.51 -8.01 0.14
CA MET A 247 1.76 -6.77 -0.06
C MET A 247 0.26 -7.04 -0.20
N ALA A 248 -0.12 -8.04 -1.01
CA ALA A 248 -1.52 -8.45 -1.18
C ALA A 248 -2.15 -8.86 0.15
N GLN A 249 -1.44 -9.65 0.96
CA GLN A 249 -1.89 -10.05 2.29
C GLN A 249 -2.05 -8.83 3.22
N LYS A 250 -1.10 -7.88 3.20
CA LYS A 250 -1.21 -6.64 3.99
C LYS A 250 -2.44 -5.82 3.61
N ILE A 251 -2.76 -5.72 2.31
CA ILE A 251 -3.94 -5.04 1.79
C ILE A 251 -5.22 -5.76 2.23
N LYS A 252 -5.26 -7.10 2.14
CA LYS A 252 -6.38 -7.94 2.60
C LYS A 252 -6.67 -7.68 4.08
N GLU A 253 -5.67 -7.83 4.93
CA GLU A 253 -5.78 -7.59 6.37
C GLU A 253 -6.20 -6.15 6.68
N TYR A 254 -5.67 -5.18 5.92
CA TYR A 254 -6.02 -3.78 6.08
C TYR A 254 -7.50 -3.56 5.77
N TYR A 255 -7.98 -4.06 4.64
CA TYR A 255 -9.37 -3.94 4.22
C TYR A 255 -10.36 -4.49 5.26
N TYR A 256 -10.07 -5.67 5.81
CA TYR A 256 -10.94 -6.29 6.82
C TYR A 256 -10.82 -5.66 8.22
N SER A 257 -9.76 -4.89 8.49
CA SER A 257 -9.62 -4.12 9.73
C SER A 257 -10.38 -2.79 9.74
N LEU A 258 -10.92 -2.36 8.60
CA LEU A 258 -11.62 -1.09 8.44
C LEU A 258 -12.98 -1.03 9.15
#